data_AF-A0A9P5XYP4-F1
#
_entry.id   AF-A0A9P5XYP4-F1
#
_cell.length_a   1.000
_cell.length_b   1.000
_cell.length_c   1.000
_cell.angle_alpha   90.00
_cell.angle_beta   90.00
_cell.angle_gamma   90.00
#
_symmetry.space_group_name_H-M   'P 1'
#
loop_
_entity.id
_entity.type
_entity.pdbx_description
1 polymer ?
#
loop_
_entity_poly.entity_id
_entity_poly.type
_entity_poly.pdbx_seq_one_letter_code
_entity_poly.pdbx_strand_id
1 'polypeptide(L)'
;MLNTFSPSIHRQQRSSRSARGAGWHKKGYRNKGYMWINVRRGSYSPTRGTDVNEYATIEEFWLDTVRGIMMEDGFPLPEGWTFQLTSNKRVIEPSDELISTIFDGGENVYVKIYDTDNLERVYDFGTNCWKYHVPGQRR
;
A
#
# COMPACT_ATOMS: atom_id res chain seq x y z
N MET A 1 -27.01 -22.23 22.88
CA MET A 1 -26.80 -22.57 21.45
C MET A 1 -25.78 -21.58 20.90
N LEU A 2 -24.60 -22.04 20.52
CA LEU A 2 -23.53 -21.18 19.99
C LEU A 2 -23.67 -21.10 18.47
N ASN A 3 -23.95 -19.92 17.94
CA ASN A 3 -23.94 -19.66 16.50
C ASN A 3 -22.49 -19.57 16.02
N THR A 4 -22.03 -20.60 15.31
CA THR A 4 -20.77 -20.57 14.57
C THR A 4 -20.99 -19.80 13.27
N PHE A 5 -20.48 -18.58 13.18
CA PHE A 5 -20.30 -17.88 11.91
C PHE A 5 -19.14 -18.53 11.16
N SER A 6 -19.44 -19.35 10.15
CA SER A 6 -18.44 -19.76 9.16
C SER A 6 -18.21 -18.58 8.20
N PRO A 7 -16.98 -18.05 8.07
CA PRO A 7 -16.71 -17.06 7.05
C PRO A 7 -16.81 -17.73 5.68
N SER A 8 -17.68 -17.21 4.82
CA SER A 8 -17.76 -17.63 3.42
C SER A 8 -16.46 -17.28 2.73
N ILE A 9 -15.59 -18.28 2.52
CA ILE A 9 -14.40 -18.14 1.69
C ILE A 9 -14.90 -17.99 0.24
N HIS A 10 -15.11 -16.75 -0.20
CA HIS A 10 -15.26 -16.45 -1.61
C HIS A 10 -13.95 -16.84 -2.30
N ARG A 11 -13.92 -18.03 -2.90
CA ARG A 11 -12.80 -18.49 -3.72
C ARG A 11 -12.81 -17.66 -5.00
N GLN A 12 -12.15 -16.50 -4.94
CA GLN A 12 -12.01 -15.64 -6.11
C GLN A 12 -11.29 -16.40 -7.22
N GLN A 13 -11.81 -16.31 -8.45
CA GLN A 13 -11.25 -16.97 -9.61
C GLN A 13 -9.95 -16.24 -10.01
N ARG A 14 -8.82 -16.73 -9.49
CA ARG A 14 -7.49 -16.16 -9.73
C ARG A 14 -7.04 -16.49 -11.15
N SER A 15 -6.76 -15.47 -11.96
CA SER A 15 -6.17 -15.67 -13.28
C SER A 15 -4.72 -16.13 -13.14
N SER A 16 -4.38 -17.35 -13.57
CA SER A 16 -2.99 -17.85 -13.63
C SER A 16 -2.24 -17.42 -14.91
N ARG A 17 -2.83 -16.56 -15.74
CA ARG A 17 -2.31 -16.18 -17.06
C ARG A 17 -0.94 -15.50 -16.93
N SER A 18 0.09 -16.10 -17.53
CA SER A 18 1.47 -15.60 -17.49
C SER A 18 1.83 -14.75 -18.73
N ALA A 19 0.99 -13.79 -19.11
CA ALA A 19 1.22 -12.92 -20.28
C ALA A 19 0.84 -11.46 -19.97
N ARG A 20 1.86 -10.57 -19.88
CA ARG A 20 1.67 -9.14 -19.63
C ARG A 20 1.09 -8.44 -20.87
N GLY A 21 -0.23 -8.53 -21.03
CA GLY A 21 -0.97 -7.79 -22.04
C GLY A 21 -1.37 -6.38 -21.59
N ALA A 22 -2.09 -5.65 -22.44
CA ALA A 22 -2.70 -4.39 -22.08
C ALA A 22 -3.61 -4.57 -20.85
N GLY A 23 -3.34 -3.83 -19.77
CA GLY A 23 -4.12 -3.90 -18.52
C GLY A 23 -3.59 -4.88 -17.47
N TRP A 24 -2.34 -5.34 -17.57
CA TRP A 24 -1.71 -6.18 -16.54
C TRP A 24 -1.61 -5.53 -15.14
N HIS A 25 -1.71 -4.20 -15.06
CA HIS A 25 -1.76 -3.43 -13.81
C HIS A 25 -3.19 -3.29 -13.23
N LYS A 26 -4.19 -3.90 -13.87
CA LYS A 26 -5.59 -3.86 -13.44
C LYS A 26 -5.89 -4.93 -12.38
N LYS A 27 -7.04 -4.76 -11.73
CA LYS A 27 -7.52 -5.65 -10.68
C LYS A 27 -7.56 -7.11 -11.11
N GLY A 28 -7.14 -8.01 -10.21
CA GLY A 28 -7.22 -9.46 -10.39
C GLY A 28 -6.09 -10.06 -11.23
N TYR A 29 -5.20 -9.27 -11.83
CA TYR A 29 -4.10 -9.78 -12.64
C TYR A 29 -3.00 -10.38 -11.76
N ARG A 30 -2.45 -11.53 -12.20
CA ARG A 30 -1.28 -12.19 -11.60
C ARG A 30 -0.31 -12.59 -12.70
N ASN A 31 0.99 -12.56 -12.39
CA ASN A 31 2.03 -13.08 -13.26
C ASN A 31 3.09 -13.82 -12.44
N LYS A 32 3.16 -15.15 -12.56
CA LYS A 32 4.15 -16.00 -11.88
C LYS A 32 4.25 -15.75 -10.37
N GLY A 33 3.12 -15.62 -9.68
CA GLY A 33 3.11 -15.34 -8.24
C GLY A 33 3.25 -13.87 -7.86
N TYR A 34 3.27 -12.95 -8.83
CA TYR A 34 3.28 -11.51 -8.57
C TYR A 34 1.94 -10.86 -8.90
N MET A 35 1.56 -9.85 -8.13
CA MET A 35 0.45 -8.95 -8.40
C MET A 35 0.92 -7.52 -8.50
N TRP A 36 0.17 -6.68 -9.21
CA TRP A 36 0.45 -5.25 -9.26
C TRP A 36 -0.21 -4.52 -8.09
N ILE A 37 0.52 -3.64 -7.40
CA ILE A 37 -0.05 -2.72 -6.40
C ILE A 37 0.38 -1.29 -6.73
N ASN A 38 -0.56 -0.35 -6.63
CA ASN A 38 -0.29 1.08 -6.81
C ASN A 38 0.02 1.72 -5.46
N VAL A 39 1.29 1.95 -5.16
CA VAL A 39 1.72 2.63 -3.93
C VAL A 39 1.73 4.15 -4.15
N ARG A 40 1.12 4.88 -3.21
CA ARG A 40 1.00 6.34 -3.23
C ARG A 40 1.50 6.91 -1.92
N ARG A 41 2.35 7.92 -1.96
CA ARG A 41 2.82 8.63 -0.75
C ARG A 41 1.87 9.75 -0.36
N GLY A 42 1.30 9.70 0.82
CA GLY A 42 0.27 10.63 1.28
C GLY A 42 -0.89 10.75 0.28
N SER A 43 -1.69 11.79 0.45
CA SER A 43 -2.89 11.98 -0.36
C SER A 43 -2.64 12.51 -1.77
N TYR A 44 -1.46 13.07 -2.06
CA TYR A 44 -1.21 13.87 -3.28
C TYR A 44 0.00 13.46 -4.12
N SER A 45 0.74 12.43 -3.71
CA SER A 45 1.94 12.08 -4.48
C SER A 45 1.60 11.31 -5.76
N PRO A 46 2.52 11.36 -6.75
CA PRO A 46 2.48 10.48 -7.90
C PRO A 46 2.32 9.02 -7.47
N THR A 47 1.62 8.26 -8.30
CA THR A 47 1.45 6.82 -8.11
C THR A 47 2.69 6.09 -8.61
N ARG A 48 3.27 5.24 -7.77
CA ARG A 48 4.31 4.29 -8.15
C ARG A 48 3.72 2.90 -8.08
N GLY A 49 3.59 2.26 -9.23
CA GLY A 49 3.15 0.87 -9.24
C GLY A 49 4.32 -0.08 -9.06
N THR A 50 4.10 -1.16 -8.34
CA THR A 50 5.11 -2.16 -7.99
C THR A 50 4.57 -3.57 -8.19
N ASP A 51 5.44 -4.48 -8.60
CA ASP A 51 5.19 -5.91 -8.59
C ASP A 51 5.42 -6.45 -7.18
N VAL A 52 4.40 -7.03 -6.57
CA VAL A 52 4.46 -7.58 -5.22
C VAL A 52 4.24 -9.08 -5.28
N ASN A 53 5.10 -9.84 -4.58
CA ASN A 53 4.96 -11.29 -4.45
C ASN A 53 3.68 -11.62 -3.66
N GLU A 54 2.73 -12.33 -4.26
CA GLU A 54 1.43 -12.67 -3.65
C GLU A 54 1.53 -13.64 -2.48
N TYR A 55 2.67 -14.29 -2.35
CA TYR A 55 3.03 -15.19 -1.26
C TYR A 55 3.86 -14.51 -0.16
N ALA A 56 4.18 -13.22 -0.31
CA ALA A 56 4.78 -12.45 0.78
C ALA A 56 3.74 -12.24 1.90
N THR A 57 4.22 -12.05 3.13
CA THR A 57 3.37 -11.64 4.25
C THR A 57 3.00 -10.16 4.14
N ILE A 58 1.95 -9.75 4.85
CA ILE A 58 1.59 -8.34 4.97
C ILE A 58 2.71 -7.56 5.66
N GLU A 59 3.39 -8.16 6.65
CA GLU A 59 4.57 -7.56 7.27
C GLU A 59 5.71 -7.32 6.28
N GLU A 60 6.09 -8.32 5.48
CA GLU A 60 7.13 -8.18 4.46
C GLU A 60 6.79 -7.06 3.47
N PHE A 61 5.55 -7.03 2.98
CA PHE A 61 5.08 -5.95 2.10
C PHE A 61 5.12 -4.57 2.78
N TRP A 62 4.73 -4.49 4.05
CA TRP A 62 4.74 -3.25 4.82
C TRP A 62 6.17 -2.72 4.96
N LEU A 63 7.09 -3.57 5.39
CA LEU A 63 8.51 -3.23 5.58
C LEU A 63 9.16 -2.83 4.27
N ASP A 64 8.97 -3.59 3.20
CA ASP A 64 9.54 -3.28 1.88
C ASP A 64 9.00 -1.95 1.35
N THR A 65 7.71 -1.68 1.53
CA THR A 65 7.09 -0.42 1.10
C THR A 65 7.67 0.77 1.86
N VAL A 66 7.77 0.68 3.19
CA VAL A 66 8.34 1.75 4.03
C VAL A 66 9.82 1.95 3.70
N ARG A 67 10.59 0.88 3.59
CA ARG A 67 12.01 0.93 3.28
C ARG A 67 12.25 1.54 1.90
N GLY A 68 11.43 1.19 0.91
CA GLY A 68 11.48 1.77 -0.44
C GLY A 68 11.29 3.29 -0.42
N ILE A 69 10.39 3.81 0.42
CA ILE A 69 10.18 5.25 0.59
C ILE A 69 11.35 5.92 1.32
N MET A 70 11.85 5.28 2.39
CA MET A 70 12.98 5.81 3.16
C MET A 70 14.29 5.88 2.35
N MET A 71 14.44 5.01 1.35
CA MET A 71 15.60 4.99 0.46
C MET A 71 15.47 5.95 -0.73
N GLU A 72 14.37 6.71 -0.85
CA GLU A 72 14.25 7.73 -1.90
C GLU A 72 15.23 8.89 -1.63
N ASP A 73 15.99 9.27 -2.66
CA ASP A 73 16.96 10.37 -2.57
C ASP A 73 16.29 11.67 -2.10
N GLY A 74 16.91 12.30 -1.10
CA GLY A 74 16.45 13.57 -0.56
C GLY A 74 15.16 13.46 0.26
N PHE A 75 14.88 12.31 0.88
CA PHE A 75 13.74 12.12 1.76
C PHE A 75 14.13 12.17 3.26
N PRO A 76 14.08 13.36 3.91
CA PRO A 76 14.46 13.51 5.31
C PRO A 76 13.30 13.12 6.23
N LEU A 77 13.29 11.90 6.77
CA LEU A 77 12.33 11.52 7.81
C LEU A 77 12.83 11.98 9.19
N PRO A 78 12.11 12.88 9.90
CA PRO A 78 12.48 13.28 11.25
C PRO A 78 12.33 12.14 12.26
N GLU A 79 13.12 12.18 13.33
CA GLU A 79 13.05 11.20 14.41
C GLU A 79 11.67 11.21 15.09
N GLY A 80 11.18 10.02 15.47
CA GLY A 80 9.88 9.85 16.14
C GLY A 80 8.66 9.93 15.23
N TRP A 81 8.84 10.20 13.93
CA TRP A 81 7.74 10.19 12.96
C TRP A 81 7.43 8.76 12.51
N THR A 82 6.16 8.47 12.26
CA THR A 82 5.67 7.12 12.00
C THR A 82 5.00 6.99 10.63
N PHE A 83 5.04 5.79 10.06
CA PHE A 83 4.33 5.45 8.83
C PHE A 83 3.03 4.71 9.11
N GLN A 84 2.05 4.90 8.25
CA GLN A 84 0.83 4.09 8.23
C GLN A 84 0.46 3.75 6.78
N LEU A 85 0.26 2.47 6.51
CA LEU A 85 -0.26 2.02 5.22
C LEU A 85 -1.79 1.94 5.30
N THR A 86 -2.45 2.43 4.25
CA THR A 86 -3.91 2.34 4.15
C THR A 86 -4.35 1.95 2.75
N SER A 87 -5.41 1.14 2.64
CA SER A 87 -6.08 0.86 1.37
C SER A 87 -7.59 0.88 1.56
N ASN A 88 -8.33 1.49 0.64
CA ASN A 88 -9.79 1.64 0.73
C ASN A 88 -10.28 2.13 2.12
N LYS A 89 -9.57 3.10 2.69
CA LYS A 89 -9.83 3.68 4.04
C LYS A 89 -9.61 2.72 5.22
N ARG A 90 -9.06 1.53 4.99
CA ARG A 90 -8.66 0.58 6.04
C ARG A 90 -7.16 0.71 6.29
N VAL A 91 -6.76 0.64 7.55
CA VAL A 91 -5.35 0.52 7.93
C VAL A 91 -4.88 -0.90 7.62
N ILE A 92 -3.66 -1.00 7.09
CA ILE A 92 -2.99 -2.27 6.82
C ILE A 92 -1.99 -2.46 7.94
N GLU A 93 -2.35 -3.29 8.91
CA GLU A 93 -1.47 -3.65 10.02
C GLU A 93 -0.50 -4.75 9.58
N PRO A 94 0.80 -4.68 9.96
CA PRO A 94 1.73 -5.79 9.76
C PRO A 94 1.18 -7.09 10.35
N SER A 95 1.28 -8.18 9.61
CA SER A 95 0.89 -9.52 10.06
C SER A 95 1.49 -10.62 9.19
N ASP A 96 1.47 -11.85 9.71
CA ASP A 96 1.93 -13.07 9.03
C ASP A 96 0.98 -13.57 7.92
N GLU A 97 -0.19 -12.94 7.76
CA GLU A 97 -1.10 -13.30 6.68
C GLU A 97 -0.49 -12.95 5.32
N LEU A 98 -0.77 -13.76 4.30
CA LEU A 98 -0.29 -13.48 2.95
C LEU A 98 -0.96 -12.23 2.40
N ILE A 99 -0.25 -11.42 1.62
CA ILE A 99 -0.86 -10.21 1.02
C ILE A 99 -2.09 -10.50 0.16
N SER A 100 -2.15 -11.70 -0.43
CA SER A 100 -3.26 -12.17 -1.26
C SER A 100 -4.54 -12.46 -0.50
N THR A 101 -4.53 -12.32 0.83
CA THR A 101 -5.73 -12.36 1.69
C THR A 101 -6.49 -11.04 1.66
N ILE A 102 -5.80 -9.91 1.50
CA ILE A 102 -6.38 -8.56 1.52
C ILE A 102 -6.33 -7.84 0.18
N PHE A 103 -5.45 -8.25 -0.73
CA PHE A 103 -5.29 -7.65 -2.07
C PHE A 103 -5.58 -8.63 -3.21
N ASP A 104 -6.40 -8.17 -4.14
CA ASP A 104 -6.70 -8.83 -5.40
C ASP A 104 -5.85 -8.29 -6.56
N GLY A 105 -4.92 -7.36 -6.31
CA GLY A 105 -4.11 -6.66 -7.30
C GLY A 105 -4.84 -5.43 -7.87
N GLY A 106 -4.07 -4.47 -8.37
CA GLY A 106 -4.55 -3.19 -8.90
C GLY A 106 -5.02 -2.19 -7.85
N GLU A 107 -5.02 -2.53 -6.56
CA GLU A 107 -5.42 -1.63 -5.48
C GLU A 107 -4.46 -0.44 -5.35
N ASN A 108 -4.97 0.63 -4.73
CA ASN A 108 -4.15 1.73 -4.25
C ASN A 108 -3.83 1.51 -2.77
N VAL A 109 -2.54 1.54 -2.44
CA VAL A 109 -2.02 1.58 -1.07
C VAL A 109 -1.42 2.96 -0.85
N TYR A 110 -1.89 3.65 0.18
CA TYR A 110 -1.43 4.97 0.57
C TYR A 110 -0.51 4.84 1.77
N VAL A 111 0.72 5.33 1.65
CA VAL A 111 1.66 5.45 2.75
C VAL A 111 1.56 6.85 3.32
N LYS A 112 0.96 6.95 4.49
CA LYS A 112 0.81 8.19 5.24
C LYS A 112 1.92 8.30 6.28
N ILE A 113 2.27 9.53 6.62
CA ILE A 113 3.35 9.84 7.56
C ILE A 113 2.78 10.78 8.60
N TYR A 114 3.06 10.47 9.85
CA TYR A 114 2.56 11.20 11.00
C TYR A 114 3.74 11.69 11.82
N ASP A 115 3.64 12.92 12.31
CA ASP A 115 4.59 13.44 13.28
C ASP A 115 4.33 12.90 14.69
N THR A 116 5.12 13.39 15.65
CA THR A 116 5.01 13.04 17.07
C THR A 116 3.67 13.41 17.70
N ASP A 117 2.91 14.32 17.08
CA ASP A 117 1.58 14.76 17.52
C ASP A 117 0.45 13.97 16.82
N ASN A 118 0.79 12.91 16.07
CA ASN A 118 -0.14 12.12 15.24
C ASN A 118 -0.85 12.94 14.15
N LEU A 119 -0.21 14.00 13.64
CA LEU A 119 -0.74 14.80 12.54
C LEU A 119 -0.14 14.35 11.21
N GLU A 120 -0.98 14.16 10.20
CA GLU A 120 -0.52 13.74 8.87
C GLU A 120 0.34 14.84 8.24
N ARG A 121 1.49 14.42 7.69
CA ARG A 121 2.49 15.25 7.03
C ARG A 121 2.72 14.76 5.60
N VAL A 122 2.90 15.71 4.69
CA VAL A 122 3.21 15.43 3.28
C VAL A 122 4.52 16.14 2.95
N TYR A 123 5.52 15.38 2.50
CA TYR A 123 6.77 15.98 2.04
C TYR A 123 6.61 16.56 0.64
N ASP A 124 6.98 17.83 0.47
CA ASP A 124 6.91 18.55 -0.79
C ASP A 124 8.28 18.70 -1.44
N PHE A 125 8.61 17.80 -2.38
CA PHE A 125 9.89 17.82 -3.11
C PHE A 125 10.15 19.12 -3.89
N GLY A 126 9.13 19.89 -4.23
CA GLY A 126 9.33 21.19 -4.89
C GLY A 126 9.92 22.26 -3.96
N THR A 127 9.68 22.13 -2.65
CA THR A 127 10.14 23.08 -1.63
C THR A 127 11.06 22.44 -0.58
N ASN A 128 11.34 21.15 -0.72
CA ASN A 128 12.12 20.31 0.19
C ASN A 128 11.70 20.41 1.67
N CYS A 129 10.40 20.60 1.94
CA CYS A 129 9.88 20.75 3.29
C CYS A 129 8.66 19.88 3.58
N TRP A 130 8.46 19.58 4.87
CA TRP A 130 7.26 18.91 5.36
C TRP A 130 6.11 19.90 5.52
N LYS A 131 4.95 19.55 4.98
CA LYS A 131 3.73 20.35 5.06
C LYS A 131 2.62 19.58 5.77
N TYR A 132 1.71 20.32 6.39
CA TYR A 132 0.47 19.77 6.94
C TYR A 132 -0.37 19.18 5.80
N HIS A 133 -0.97 18.01 6.03
CA HIS A 133 -2.02 17.54 5.15
C HIS A 133 -3.29 18.38 5.38
N VAL A 134 -3.84 18.96 4.30
CA VAL A 134 -5.11 19.71 4.33
C VAL A 134 -6.16 18.90 3.55
N PRO A 135 -7.13 18.27 4.23
CA PRO A 135 -8.16 17.47 3.56
C PRO A 135 -8.89 18.27 2.47
N GLY A 136 -9.04 17.69 1.28
CA GLY A 136 -9.78 18.29 0.15
C GLY A 136 -8.97 19.24 -0.74
N GLN A 137 -7.73 19.58 -0.39
CA GLN A 137 -6.84 20.31 -1.30
C GLN A 137 -6.50 19.42 -2.51
N ARG A 138 -6.92 19.77 -3.72
CA ARG A 138 -6.40 19.15 -4.95
C ARG A 138 -5.16 19.94 -5.37
N ARG A 139 -4.04 19.25 -5.64
CA ARG A 139 -2.91 19.85 -6.34
C ARG A 139 -3.24 19.98 -7.81
#